data_AF-A0A183N0V9-F1
#
_entry.id   AF-A0A183N0V9-F1
#
_cell.length_a   1.000
_cell.length_b   1.000
_cell.length_c   1.000
_cell.angle_alpha   90.00
_cell.angle_beta   90.00
_cell.angle_gamma   90.00
#
_symmetry.space_group_name_H-M   'P 1'
#
loop_
_entity.id
_entity.type
_entity.pdbx_description
1 polymer ?
#
loop_
_entity_poly.entity_id
_entity_poly.type
_entity_poly.pdbx_seq_one_letter_code
_entity_poly.pdbx_strand_id
1 'polypeptide(L)'
;MWDTGRAFQIAAEMRRYNLEVLGISETHWTQVGQQRLFSGELLCTGHEEENAPHTQGAALMLSKQAQNALTGWKSHGPRIIKASF
;
A
#
# COMPACT_ATOMS: atom_id res chain seq x y z
N MET A 1 4.65 -4.74 12.87
CA MET A 1 4.04 -5.89 12.15
C MET A 1 2.53 -5.68 12.12
N TRP A 2 1.99 -5.15 11.02
CA TRP A 2 0.54 -5.15 10.82
C TRP A 2 0.09 -6.60 10.78
N ASP A 3 -1.04 -6.90 11.42
CA ASP A 3 -1.56 -8.26 11.49
C ASP A 3 -1.81 -8.73 10.04
N THR A 4 -1.11 -9.77 9.59
CA THR A 4 -1.21 -10.29 8.23
C THR A 4 -2.67 -10.53 7.83
N GLY A 5 -3.54 -10.85 8.81
CA GLY A 5 -4.98 -10.96 8.63
C GLY A 5 -5.69 -9.69 8.15
N ARG A 6 -5.28 -8.50 8.61
CA ARG A 6 -5.93 -7.24 8.22
C ARG A 6 -5.59 -6.83 6.79
N ALA A 7 -4.36 -7.12 6.31
CA ALA A 7 -4.01 -6.90 4.89
C ALA A 7 -4.84 -7.80 3.96
N PHE A 8 -5.06 -9.05 4.35
CA PHE A 8 -5.92 -9.97 3.59
C PHE A 8 -7.39 -9.54 3.59
N GLN A 9 -7.91 -9.02 4.70
CA GLN A 9 -9.28 -8.47 4.74
C GLN A 9 -9.45 -7.30 3.78
N ILE A 10 -8.46 -6.38 3.75
CA ILE A 10 -8.47 -5.24 2.82
C ILE A 10 -8.39 -5.73 1.37
N ALA A 11 -7.53 -6.70 1.07
CA ALA A 11 -7.44 -7.30 -0.27
C ALA A 11 -8.76 -7.99 -0.69
N ALA A 12 -9.43 -8.67 0.24
CA ALA A 12 -10.73 -9.29 -0.01
C ALA A 12 -11.81 -8.24 -0.33
N GLU A 13 -11.88 -7.14 0.43
CA GLU A 13 -12.82 -6.05 0.15
C GLU A 13 -12.47 -5.33 -1.17
N MET A 14 -11.18 -5.13 -1.47
CA MET A 14 -10.74 -4.56 -2.74
C MET A 14 -11.26 -5.38 -3.94
N ARG A 15 -11.17 -6.71 -3.86
CA ARG A 15 -11.74 -7.61 -4.87
C ARG A 15 -13.26 -7.57 -4.90
N ARG A 16 -13.90 -7.54 -3.74
CA ARG A 16 -15.36 -7.47 -3.62
C ARG A 16 -15.93 -6.24 -4.32
N TYR A 17 -15.25 -5.11 -4.21
CA TYR A 17 -15.62 -3.87 -4.90
C TYR A 17 -14.99 -3.72 -6.29
N ASN A 18 -14.26 -4.73 -6.76
CA ASN A 18 -13.56 -4.72 -8.05
C ASN A 18 -12.69 -3.47 -8.25
N LEU A 19 -11.95 -3.08 -7.20
CA LEU A 19 -11.05 -1.93 -7.23
C LEU A 19 -9.69 -2.32 -7.77
N GLU A 20 -9.14 -1.48 -8.65
CA GLU A 20 -7.79 -1.65 -9.21
C GLU A 20 -6.71 -0.98 -8.34
N VAL A 21 -7.09 0.13 -7.69
CA VAL A 21 -6.22 0.94 -6.84
C VAL A 21 -6.98 1.32 -5.57
N LEU A 22 -6.36 1.14 -4.41
CA LEU A 22 -6.91 1.53 -3.12
C LEU A 22 -5.88 2.36 -2.34
N GLY A 23 -6.25 3.59 -1.98
CA GLY A 23 -5.48 4.41 -1.06
C GLY A 23 -5.86 4.13 0.40
N ILE A 24 -4.87 3.94 1.25
CA ILE A 24 -5.04 3.68 2.68
C ILE A 24 -4.31 4.76 3.45
N SER A 25 -5.05 5.53 4.25
CA SER A 25 -4.47 6.54 5.16
C SER A 25 -4.26 5.95 6.54
N GLU A 26 -3.35 6.56 7.32
CA GLU A 26 -3.07 6.19 8.72
C GLU A 26 -2.70 4.72 8.90
N THR A 27 -1.93 4.20 7.95
CA THR A 27 -1.34 2.88 8.09
C THR A 27 -0.24 2.97 9.15
N HIS A 28 -0.41 2.26 10.27
CA HIS A 28 0.65 2.04 11.26
C HIS A 28 1.69 1.05 10.72
N TRP A 29 1.96 1.14 9.42
CA TRP A 29 2.76 0.18 8.69
C TRP A 29 4.23 0.51 8.93
N THR A 30 4.94 -0.43 9.53
CA THR A 30 6.31 -0.23 10.00
C THR A 30 7.35 -0.51 8.90
N GLN A 31 6.95 -1.13 7.79
CA GLN A 31 7.85 -1.48 6.70
C GLN A 31 7.81 -0.44 5.57
N VAL A 32 8.96 0.15 5.30
CA VAL A 32 9.15 1.07 4.18
C VAL A 32 9.20 0.28 2.85
N GLY A 33 8.52 0.78 1.83
CA GLY A 33 8.70 0.34 0.44
C GLY A 33 7.56 -0.51 -0.13
N GLN A 34 7.91 -1.41 -1.04
CA GLN A 34 6.97 -2.25 -1.75
C GLN A 34 6.90 -3.66 -1.16
N GLN A 35 5.70 -4.13 -0.85
CA GLN A 35 5.46 -5.51 -0.43
C GLN A 35 4.39 -6.15 -1.29
N ARG A 36 4.68 -7.35 -1.80
CA ARG A 36 3.67 -8.19 -2.46
C ARG A 36 2.96 -9.04 -1.40
N LEU A 37 1.64 -8.96 -1.36
CA LEU A 37 0.81 -9.85 -0.55
C LEU A 37 0.76 -11.23 -1.20
N PHE A 38 0.58 -12.29 -0.41
CA PHE A 38 0.40 -13.66 -0.92
C PHE A 38 -0.80 -13.77 -1.86
N SER A 39 -1.79 -12.90 -1.65
CA SER A 39 -3.01 -12.79 -2.44
C SER A 39 -2.76 -12.20 -3.85
N GLY A 40 -1.58 -11.61 -4.10
CA GLY A 40 -1.13 -11.14 -5.41
C GLY A 40 -1.15 -9.62 -5.59
N GLU A 41 -1.75 -8.88 -4.67
CA GLU A 41 -1.75 -7.41 -4.62
C GLU A 41 -0.37 -6.86 -4.19
N LEU A 42 -0.04 -5.65 -4.66
CA LEU A 42 1.16 -4.93 -4.30
C LEU A 42 0.79 -3.77 -3.39
N LEU A 43 1.44 -3.70 -2.24
CA LEU A 43 1.32 -2.61 -1.28
C LEU A 43 2.56 -1.72 -1.41
N CYS A 44 2.38 -0.43 -1.70
CA CYS A 44 3.44 0.57 -1.72
C CYS A 44 3.24 1.51 -0.52
N THR A 45 4.24 1.68 0.33
CA THR A 45 4.17 2.59 1.49
C THR A 45 5.05 3.81 1.29
N GLY A 46 4.53 4.98 1.66
CA GLY A 46 5.20 6.27 1.47
C GLY A 46 6.18 6.64 2.59
N HIS A 47 6.45 5.74 3.53
CA HIS A 47 7.26 6.09 4.69
C HIS A 47 8.75 6.06 4.34
N GLU A 48 9.54 7.04 4.78
CA GLU A 48 10.99 7.10 4.49
C GLU A 48 11.86 6.58 5.66
N GLU A 49 11.36 6.53 6.90
CA GLU A 49 12.16 6.10 8.07
C GLU A 49 11.64 4.80 8.70
N GLU A 50 12.49 3.78 8.81
CA GLU A 50 12.09 2.47 9.34
C GLU A 50 11.66 2.46 10.83
N ASN A 51 11.77 3.57 11.58
CA ASN A 51 11.60 3.57 13.05
C ASN A 51 10.97 4.84 13.67
N ALA A 52 10.33 5.73 12.90
CA ALA A 52 9.68 6.93 13.45
C ALA A 52 8.32 6.59 14.11
N PRO A 53 7.90 7.26 15.22
CA PRO A 53 6.66 6.94 15.93
C PRO A 53 5.43 7.02 15.01
N HIS A 54 4.88 5.85 14.73
CA HIS A 54 3.92 5.57 13.67
C HIS A 54 2.55 6.21 13.93
N THR A 55 2.23 7.27 13.19
CA THR A 55 0.88 7.86 13.20
C THR A 55 0.42 8.35 11.82
N GLN A 56 1.27 8.32 10.77
CA GLN A 56 1.01 9.13 9.56
C GLN A 56 1.34 8.45 8.22
N GLY A 57 1.43 7.12 8.15
CA GLY A 57 1.76 6.42 6.90
C GLY A 57 0.59 6.38 5.91
N ALA A 58 0.82 6.79 4.67
CA ALA A 58 -0.03 6.47 3.54
C ALA A 58 0.47 5.19 2.85
N ALA A 59 -0.45 4.41 2.31
CA ALA A 59 -0.16 3.28 1.47
C ALA A 59 -1.09 3.22 0.25
N LEU A 60 -0.59 2.64 -0.84
CA LEU A 60 -1.37 2.26 -2.01
C LEU A 60 -1.39 0.75 -2.14
N MET A 61 -2.57 0.15 -2.21
CA MET A 61 -2.74 -1.25 -2.58
C MET A 61 -3.17 -1.32 -4.04
N LEU A 62 -2.47 -2.15 -4.83
CA LEU A 62 -2.66 -2.28 -6.27
C LEU A 62 -3.02 -3.72 -6.62
N SER A 63 -4.07 -3.88 -7.43
CA SER A 63 -4.41 -5.17 -8.04
C SER A 63 -3.26 -5.66 -8.94
N LYS A 64 -3.34 -6.90 -9.41
CA LYS A 64 -2.39 -7.41 -10.40
C LYS A 64 -2.43 -6.63 -11.72
N GLN A 65 -3.59 -6.10 -12.11
CA GLN A 65 -3.73 -5.32 -13.34
C GLN A 65 -3.15 -3.91 -13.17
N ALA A 66 -3.46 -3.22 -12.06
CA ALA A 66 -2.86 -1.92 -11.76
C ALA A 66 -1.33 -2.02 -11.57
N GLN A 67 -0.83 -3.12 -11.02
CA GLN A 67 0.61 -3.39 -10.95
C GLN A 67 1.27 -3.41 -12.33
N ASN A 68 0.63 -4.04 -13.32
CA ASN A 68 1.19 -4.13 -14.67
C ASN A 68 1.15 -2.78 -15.41
N ALA A 69 0.19 -1.93 -15.06
CA ALA A 69 0.13 -0.57 -15.58
C ALA A 69 1.07 0.39 -14.85
N LEU A 70 1.45 0.11 -13.59
CA LEU A 70 2.29 1.01 -12.81
C LEU A 70 3.68 1.19 -13.45
N THR A 71 3.93 2.39 -13.96
CA THR A 71 5.22 2.77 -14.57
C THR A 71 6.21 3.32 -13.54
N GLY A 72 5.71 3.83 -12.42
CA GLY A 72 6.55 4.28 -11.31
C GLY A 72 5.72 4.82 -10.15
N TRP A 73 6.31 4.82 -8.96
CA TRP A 73 5.74 5.50 -7.81
C TRP A 73 6.86 6.18 -7.01
N LYS A 74 6.51 7.25 -6.30
CA LYS A 74 7.43 7.99 -5.46
C LYS A 74 6.69 8.48 -4.22
N SER A 75 7.32 8.32 -3.07
CA SER A 75 6.89 9.01 -1.86
C SER A 75 7.29 10.48 -1.88
N HIS A 76 6.39 11.35 -1.45
CA HIS A 76 6.62 12.77 -1.19
C HIS A 76 6.36 13.08 0.28
N GLY A 77 6.87 12.22 1.17
CA GLY A 77 6.69 12.26 2.62
C GLY A 77 5.66 11.25 3.12
N PRO A 78 5.45 11.15 4.45
CA PRO A 78 4.71 10.05 5.08
C PRO A 78 3.30 9.83 4.53
N ARG A 79 2.64 10.91 4.10
CA ARG A 79 1.22 10.94 3.71
C ARG A 79 0.97 11.02 2.21
N ILE A 80 1.99 11.27 1.40
CA ILE A 80 1.81 11.57 -0.03
C ILE A 80 2.56 10.53 -0.85
N ILE A 81 1.82 9.76 -1.64
CA ILE A 81 2.38 8.85 -2.63
C ILE A 81 1.90 9.31 -4.01
N LYS A 82 2.86 9.57 -4.90
CA LYS A 82 2.59 9.79 -6.33
C LYS A 82 2.79 8.47 -7.06
N ALA A 83 1.80 8.06 -7.83
CA ALA A 83 1.87 6.90 -8.72
C ALA A 83 1.60 7.33 -10.16
N SER A 84 2.29 6.71 -11.10
CA SER A 84 2.13 6.87 -12.54
C SER A 84 1.79 5.52 -13.15
N PHE A 85 0.83 5.50 -14.08
CA PHE A 85 0.32 4.33 -14.78
C PHE A 85 0.38 4.54 -16.30
#